data_AF-A0A5M9X0W2-F1
#
_entry.id   AF-A0A5M9X0W2-F1
#
_cell.length_a   1.000
_cell.length_b   1.000
_cell.length_c   1.000
_cell.angle_alpha   90.00
_cell.angle_beta   90.00
_cell.angle_gamma   90.00
#
_symmetry.space_group_name_H-M   'P 1'
#
loop_
_entity.id
_entity.type
_entity.pdbx_description
1 polymer ?
#
loop_
_entity_poly.entity_id
_entity_poly.type
_entity_poly.pdbx_seq_one_letter_code
_entity_poly.pdbx_strand_id
1 'polypeptide(L)'
;MLYLSRTKQANKLLAIFKKNLEAYMAFEGIPQEWAQYYLDQCNDRLITKTDSRSVIGSMNEIIFVMKALEGNDNDFRDENARHKFNNRGIYKPIDYHEPIKVFVKELQMRFEAR
;
A
#
# COMPACT_ATOMS: atom_id res chain seq x y z
N MET A 1 22.10 8.60 -21.07
CA MET A 1 20.66 8.70 -21.43
C MET A 1 19.75 7.69 -20.70
N LEU A 2 20.18 6.45 -20.42
CA LEU A 2 19.37 5.41 -19.74
C LEU A 2 18.99 5.74 -18.27
N TYR A 3 19.82 6.48 -17.54
CA TYR A 3 19.58 6.79 -16.12
C TYR A 3 18.39 7.77 -15.93
N LEU A 4 18.32 8.80 -16.77
CA LEU A 4 17.22 9.80 -16.76
C LEU A 4 15.85 9.18 -17.06
N SER A 5 15.80 8.18 -17.94
CA SER A 5 14.58 7.43 -18.24
C SER A 5 14.05 6.66 -17.01
N ARG A 6 14.96 5.98 -16.29
CA ARG A 6 14.62 5.23 -15.07
C ARG A 6 14.18 6.15 -13.94
N THR A 7 14.85 7.28 -13.73
CA THR A 7 14.45 8.25 -12.69
C THR A 7 13.09 8.89 -12.97
N LYS A 8 12.80 9.24 -14.24
CA LYS A 8 11.48 9.78 -14.62
C LYS A 8 10.36 8.75 -14.41
N GLN A 9 10.59 7.49 -14.76
CA GLN A 9 9.63 6.41 -14.51
C GLN A 9 9.42 6.18 -13.02
N ALA A 10 10.49 6.17 -12.21
CA ALA A 10 10.39 6.03 -10.76
C ALA A 10 9.61 7.18 -10.11
N ASN A 11 9.84 8.43 -10.55
CA ASN A 11 9.11 9.59 -10.05
C ASN A 11 7.61 9.50 -10.42
N LYS A 12 7.29 9.08 -11.65
CA LYS A 12 5.90 8.87 -12.08
C LYS A 12 5.21 7.79 -11.25
N LEU A 13 5.90 6.67 -11.00
CA LEU A 13 5.37 5.59 -10.19
C LEU A 13 5.11 6.05 -8.74
N LEU A 14 6.03 6.83 -8.17
CA LEU A 14 5.87 7.40 -6.85
C LEU A 14 4.66 8.34 -6.77
N ALA A 15 4.47 9.20 -7.77
CA ALA A 15 3.31 10.08 -7.81
C ALA A 15 1.98 9.30 -7.87
N ILE A 16 1.93 8.23 -8.68
CA ILE A 16 0.76 7.33 -8.74
C ILE A 16 0.55 6.64 -7.39
N PHE A 17 1.62 6.11 -6.79
CA PHE A 17 1.55 5.43 -5.49
C PHE A 17 1.02 6.37 -4.41
N LYS A 18 1.57 7.59 -4.28
CA LYS A 18 1.13 8.57 -3.28
C LYS A 18 -0.33 8.96 -3.47
N LYS A 19 -0.73 9.23 -4.71
CA LYS A 19 -2.12 9.58 -5.03
C LYS A 19 -3.10 8.45 -4.62
N ASN A 20 -2.76 7.21 -4.95
CA ASN A 20 -3.61 6.07 -4.61
C ASN A 20 -3.60 5.80 -3.10
N LEU A 21 -2.45 5.96 -2.44
CA LEU A 21 -2.34 5.82 -0.99
C LEU A 21 -3.16 6.88 -0.26
N GLU A 22 -3.12 8.14 -0.69
CA GLU A 22 -3.92 9.23 -0.13
C GLU A 22 -5.42 8.94 -0.26
N ALA A 23 -5.88 8.55 -1.45
CA ALA A 23 -7.28 8.18 -1.69
C ALA A 23 -7.71 6.98 -0.84
N TYR A 24 -6.83 5.99 -0.69
CA TYR A 24 -7.08 4.82 0.13
C TYR A 24 -7.14 5.15 1.63
N MET A 25 -6.24 5.99 2.14
CA MET A 25 -6.26 6.44 3.54
C MET A 25 -7.54 7.21 3.86
N ALA A 26 -8.02 8.05 2.95
CA ALA A 26 -9.31 8.74 3.09
C ALA A 26 -10.48 7.73 3.11
N PHE A 27 -10.45 6.70 2.26
CA PHE A 27 -11.46 5.64 2.22
C PHE A 27 -11.50 4.79 3.51
N GLU A 28 -10.35 4.57 4.15
CA GLU A 28 -10.26 3.90 5.46
C GLU A 28 -10.62 4.82 6.64
N GLY A 29 -10.88 6.12 6.40
CA GLY A 29 -11.23 7.09 7.44
C GLY A 29 -10.05 7.51 8.31
N ILE A 30 -8.83 7.42 7.80
CA ILE A 30 -7.63 7.88 8.51
C ILE A 30 -7.67 9.43 8.56
N PRO A 31 -7.39 10.05 9.72
CA PRO A 31 -7.37 11.51 9.84
C PRO A 31 -6.44 12.16 8.80
N GLN A 32 -6.93 13.19 8.11
CA GLN A 32 -6.21 13.84 7.01
C GLN A 32 -4.84 14.37 7.45
N GLU A 33 -4.75 14.89 8.67
CA GLU A 33 -3.51 15.35 9.30
C GLU A 33 -2.45 14.24 9.42
N TRP A 34 -2.86 13.00 9.73
CA TRP A 34 -1.94 11.85 9.83
C TRP A 34 -1.48 11.43 8.44
N ALA A 35 -2.42 11.37 7.49
CA ALA A 35 -2.14 11.09 6.10
C ALA A 35 -1.15 12.08 5.50
N GLN A 36 -1.36 13.38 5.73
CA GLN A 36 -0.47 14.44 5.24
C GLN A 36 0.91 14.33 5.86
N TYR A 37 0.99 14.10 7.18
CA TYR A 37 2.25 13.85 7.87
C TYR A 37 3.03 12.70 7.22
N TYR A 38 2.38 11.56 6.95
CA TYR A 38 3.02 10.44 6.27
C TYR A 38 3.52 10.81 4.87
N LEU A 39 2.68 11.45 4.07
CA LEU A 39 3.00 11.81 2.68
C LEU A 39 4.14 12.84 2.57
N ASP A 40 4.29 13.71 3.57
CA ASP A 40 5.32 14.74 3.64
C ASP A 40 6.63 14.25 4.26
N GLN A 41 6.56 13.43 5.32
CA GLN A 41 7.76 12.98 6.03
C GLN A 41 8.36 11.70 5.46
N CYS A 42 7.57 10.83 4.85
CA CYS A 42 8.07 9.58 4.23
C CYS A 42 8.42 9.78 2.75
N ASN A 43 9.20 10.82 2.45
CA ASN A 43 9.68 11.14 1.09
C ASN A 43 10.95 10.37 0.69
N ASP A 44 11.69 9.83 1.65
CA ASP A 44 12.86 9.00 1.39
C ASP A 44 12.48 7.66 0.77
N ARG A 45 13.22 7.26 -0.26
CA ARG A 45 12.90 6.08 -1.08
C ARG A 45 14.09 5.16 -1.28
N LEU A 46 13.82 3.87 -1.12
CA LEU A 46 14.73 2.79 -1.51
C LEU A 46 13.99 1.86 -2.49
N ILE A 47 14.36 1.92 -3.77
CA ILE A 47 13.88 0.95 -4.76
C ILE A 47 14.98 -0.09 -4.92
N THR A 48 14.70 -1.31 -4.45
CA THR A 48 15.61 -2.44 -4.55
C THR A 48 14.94 -3.65 -5.21
N LYS A 49 15.74 -4.63 -5.59
CA LYS A 49 15.25 -5.95 -6.00
C LYS A 49 15.22 -6.86 -4.77
N THR A 50 14.27 -7.77 -4.74
CA THR A 50 14.22 -8.83 -3.74
C THR A 50 14.13 -10.19 -4.44
N ASP A 51 14.89 -11.15 -3.95
CA ASP A 51 14.82 -12.57 -4.29
C ASP A 51 14.15 -13.39 -3.16
N SER A 52 13.62 -12.70 -2.14
CA SER A 52 12.93 -13.33 -1.02
C SER A 52 11.68 -14.05 -1.54
N ARG A 53 11.73 -15.39 -1.49
CA ARG A 53 10.61 -16.25 -1.87
C ARG A 53 9.34 -15.96 -1.08
N SER A 54 9.49 -15.54 0.19
CA SER A 54 8.34 -15.18 1.04
C SER A 54 7.65 -13.91 0.52
N VAL A 55 8.43 -12.87 0.18
CA VAL A 55 7.87 -11.62 -0.36
C VAL A 55 7.23 -11.87 -1.72
N ILE A 56 7.93 -12.59 -2.61
CA ILE A 56 7.41 -12.93 -3.94
C ILE A 56 6.13 -13.78 -3.83
N GLY A 57 6.10 -14.76 -2.92
CA GLY A 57 4.93 -15.59 -2.66
C GLY A 57 3.73 -14.76 -2.22
N SER A 58 3.89 -13.87 -1.23
CA SER A 58 2.81 -12.98 -0.78
C SER A 58 2.33 -12.04 -1.87
N MET A 59 3.22 -11.51 -2.72
CA MET A 59 2.83 -10.67 -3.86
C MET A 59 2.01 -11.45 -4.90
N ASN A 60 2.37 -12.70 -5.16
CA ASN A 60 1.62 -13.55 -6.08
C ASN A 60 0.23 -13.88 -5.53
N GLU A 61 0.11 -14.13 -4.22
CA GLU A 61 -1.19 -14.34 -3.55
C GLU A 61 -2.08 -13.10 -3.67
N ILE A 62 -1.55 -11.90 -3.38
CA ILE A 62 -2.27 -10.62 -3.56
C ILE A 62 -2.79 -10.51 -5.00
N ILE A 63 -1.93 -10.72 -5.98
CA ILE A 63 -2.29 -10.59 -7.41
C ILE A 63 -3.34 -11.64 -7.79
N PHE A 64 -3.20 -12.87 -7.31
CA PHE A 64 -4.16 -13.94 -7.58
C PHE A 64 -5.55 -13.60 -7.02
N VAL A 65 -5.61 -13.17 -5.76
CA VAL A 65 -6.84 -12.71 -5.11
C VAL A 65 -7.47 -11.55 -5.88
N MET A 66 -6.68 -10.52 -6.24
CA MET A 66 -7.17 -9.38 -7.01
C MET A 66 -7.80 -9.82 -8.34
N LYS A 67 -7.12 -10.71 -9.09
CA LYS A 67 -7.61 -11.20 -10.38
C LYS A 67 -8.86 -12.07 -10.26
N ALA A 68 -8.94 -12.91 -9.21
CA ALA A 68 -10.08 -13.77 -8.97
C ALA A 68 -11.34 -12.97 -8.57
N LEU A 69 -11.16 -11.87 -7.83
CA LEU A 69 -12.25 -11.00 -7.39
C LEU A 69 -12.72 -10.03 -8.47
N GLU A 70 -11.82 -9.57 -9.35
CA GLU A 70 -12.15 -8.66 -10.46
C GLU A 70 -13.16 -9.26 -11.46
N GLY A 71 -13.15 -10.59 -11.63
CA GLY A 71 -14.02 -11.29 -12.59
C GLY A 71 -15.44 -11.59 -12.11
N ASN A 72 -15.72 -11.53 -10.80
CA ASN A 72 -16.91 -12.16 -10.23
C ASN A 72 -17.96 -11.20 -9.64
N ASP A 73 -17.65 -9.92 -9.36
CA ASP A 73 -18.61 -9.01 -8.70
C ASP A 73 -18.41 -7.53 -9.07
N ASN A 74 -19.52 -6.78 -9.16
CA ASN A 74 -19.50 -5.34 -9.44
C ASN A 74 -18.82 -4.52 -8.31
N ASP A 75 -18.88 -5.00 -7.06
CA ASP A 75 -18.31 -4.32 -5.88
C ASP A 75 -16.77 -4.32 -5.85
N PHE A 76 -16.13 -5.25 -6.56
CA PHE A 76 -14.66 -5.32 -6.64
C PHE A 76 -14.10 -4.62 -7.90
N ARG A 77 -14.92 -3.88 -8.67
CA ARG A 77 -14.41 -2.96 -9.69
C ARG A 77 -13.78 -1.70 -9.07
N ASP A 78 -14.21 -1.33 -7.87
CA ASP A 78 -13.63 -0.22 -7.12
C ASP A 78 -12.24 -0.61 -6.59
N GLU A 79 -11.23 0.22 -6.90
CA GLU A 79 -9.84 0.01 -6.50
C GLU A 79 -9.66 0.01 -4.98
N ASN A 80 -10.32 0.93 -4.27
CA ASN A 80 -10.21 1.05 -2.83
C ASN A 80 -10.88 -0.12 -2.11
N ALA A 81 -12.01 -0.62 -2.63
CA ALA A 81 -12.66 -1.83 -2.11
C ALA A 81 -11.73 -3.06 -2.21
N ARG A 82 -11.01 -3.22 -3.32
CA ARG A 82 -10.00 -4.29 -3.47
C ARG A 82 -8.83 -4.13 -2.51
N HIS A 83 -8.29 -2.92 -2.36
CA HIS A 83 -7.19 -2.66 -1.42
C HIS A 83 -7.60 -2.95 0.02
N LYS A 84 -8.81 -2.54 0.41
CA LYS A 84 -9.40 -2.84 1.72
C LYS A 84 -9.52 -4.34 1.97
N PHE A 85 -9.93 -5.11 0.97
CA PHE A 85 -9.96 -6.57 1.06
C PHE A 85 -8.55 -7.15 1.29
N ASN A 86 -7.55 -6.75 0.51
CA ASN A 86 -6.18 -7.26 0.68
C ASN A 86 -5.60 -6.93 2.06
N ASN A 87 -5.83 -5.72 2.55
CA ASN A 87 -5.30 -5.26 3.82
C ASN A 87 -6.04 -5.82 5.04
N ARG A 88 -7.11 -6.60 4.84
CA ARG A 88 -7.90 -7.26 5.89
C ARG A 88 -7.99 -8.79 5.73
N GLY A 89 -7.86 -9.29 4.50
CA GLY A 89 -8.02 -10.71 4.14
C GLY A 89 -6.70 -11.50 4.15
N ILE A 90 -5.56 -10.84 3.97
CA ILE A 90 -4.25 -11.51 4.04
C ILE A 90 -3.85 -11.62 5.50
N TYR A 91 -4.22 -12.76 6.08
CA TYR A 91 -3.92 -13.12 7.45
C TYR A 91 -2.61 -13.90 7.51
N LYS A 92 -1.55 -13.33 8.10
CA LYS A 92 -0.32 -14.10 8.33
C LYS A 92 -0.42 -14.88 9.66
N PRO A 93 -0.03 -16.16 9.72
CA PRO A 93 -0.15 -17.00 10.92
C PRO A 93 0.73 -16.59 12.12
N ILE A 94 1.59 -15.58 11.98
CA ILE A 94 2.58 -15.19 12.99
C ILE A 94 2.38 -13.68 13.24
N ASP A 95 2.01 -13.31 14.47
CA ASP A 95 1.77 -11.96 15.02
C ASP A 95 0.43 -11.20 14.74
N TYR A 96 -0.58 -11.87 14.18
CA TYR A 96 -2.01 -11.59 14.45
C TYR A 96 -2.54 -10.16 14.27
N HIS A 97 -2.16 -9.42 13.23
CA HIS A 97 -2.84 -8.16 12.91
C HIS A 97 -3.07 -8.00 11.42
N GLU A 98 -4.26 -7.52 11.05
CA GLU A 98 -4.55 -7.06 9.69
C GLU A 98 -3.52 -5.99 9.30
N PRO A 99 -2.92 -6.06 8.10
CA PRO A 99 -1.94 -5.08 7.63
C PRO A 99 -2.35 -3.62 7.89
N ILE A 100 -3.63 -3.28 7.70
CA ILE A 100 -4.13 -1.92 7.96
C ILE A 100 -4.03 -1.52 9.44
N LYS A 101 -4.27 -2.43 10.38
CA LYS A 101 -4.21 -2.14 11.82
C LYS A 101 -2.77 -1.85 12.26
N VAL A 102 -1.82 -2.62 11.76
CA VAL A 102 -0.39 -2.39 12.02
C VAL A 102 0.03 -1.04 11.48
N PHE A 103 -0.34 -0.73 10.24
CA PHE A 103 -0.01 0.53 9.59
C PHE A 103 -0.59 1.75 10.34
N VAL A 104 -1.90 1.73 10.66
CA VAL A 104 -2.57 2.85 11.35
C VAL A 104 -1.99 3.08 12.74
N LYS A 105 -1.71 2.01 13.49
CA LYS A 105 -1.11 2.10 14.83
C LYS A 105 0.28 2.76 14.77
N GLU A 106 1.13 2.31 13.86
CA GLU A 106 2.47 2.88 13.69
C GLU A 106 2.40 4.35 13.23
N LEU A 107 1.48 4.67 12.33
CA LEU A 107 1.28 6.04 11.85
C LEU A 107 0.87 6.97 13.00
N GLN A 108 -0.11 6.56 13.81
CA GLN A 108 -0.54 7.30 14.99
C GLN A 108 0.63 7.54 15.94
N MET A 109 1.35 6.48 16.32
CA MET A 109 2.49 6.58 17.24
C MET A 109 3.54 7.58 16.74
N ARG A 110 3.86 7.57 15.44
CA ARG A 110 4.81 8.52 14.85
C ARG A 110 4.28 9.94 14.75
N PHE A 111 2.97 10.11 14.56
CA PHE A 111 2.31 11.41 14.53
C PHE A 111 2.16 12.01 15.94
N GLU A 112 2.07 11.20 16.98
CA GLU A 112 2.00 11.70 18.35
C GLU A 112 3.38 12.01 18.93
N ALA A 113 4.44 11.35 18.43
CA ALA A 113 5.82 11.51 18.93
C ALA A 113 6.61 12.68 18.31
N ARG A 114 6.03 13.43 17.39
CA ARG A 114 6.63 14.62 16.73
C ARG A 114 6.40 15.89 17.55
#